data_AF-X0QJD1-F1
#
_entry.id   AF-X0QJD1-F1
#
_cell.length_a   1.000
_cell.length_b   1.000
_cell.length_c   1.000
_cell.angle_alpha   90.00
_cell.angle_beta   90.00
_cell.angle_gamma   90.00
#
_symmetry.space_group_name_H-M   'P 1'
#
loop_
_entity.id
_entity.type
_entity.pdbx_description
1 polymer ?
#
loop_
_entity_poly.entity_id
_entity_poly.type
_entity_poly.pdbx_seq_one_letter_code
_entity_poly.pdbx_strand_id
1 'polypeptide(L)'
;MYENLLTEGKLNLNQADLEYAQRYYDSLTPASKEALINRAQQFAPEAGAKEIQRLASLPIAEQVQPLIFSEETSGSTDVGDVSWVCPTAQVMVGCEPQGTPPHSWQWVANGKSNIAHEGLLSAGKTIAATAYDLLTEPELIAQAKAEHQKTLNGTVYKSAIPAEVSPK
;
A
#
# COMPACT_ATOMS: atom_id res chain seq x y z
N MET A 1 -13.44 -0.31 0.74
CA MET A 1 -12.08 -0.49 0.19
C MET A 1 -11.34 -1.67 0.79
N TYR A 2 -11.12 -1.77 2.10
CA TYR A 2 -10.38 -2.91 2.68
C TYR A 2 -11.04 -4.27 2.37
N GLU A 3 -12.36 -4.38 2.50
CA GLU A 3 -13.09 -5.60 2.10
C GLU A 3 -12.91 -5.94 0.61
N ASN A 4 -12.89 -4.94 -0.26
CA ASN A 4 -12.59 -5.12 -1.68
C ASN A 4 -11.15 -5.56 -1.90
N LEU A 5 -10.19 -5.06 -1.10
CA LEU A 5 -8.81 -5.52 -1.15
C LEU A 5 -8.69 -6.99 -0.68
N LEU A 6 -9.46 -7.43 0.31
CA LEU A 6 -9.48 -8.85 0.70
C LEU A 6 -9.94 -9.76 -0.45
N THR A 7 -10.85 -9.24 -1.29
CA THR A 7 -11.42 -9.97 -2.43
C THR A 7 -10.50 -9.92 -3.66
N GLU A 8 -10.02 -8.72 -4.01
CA GLU A 8 -9.29 -8.44 -5.26
C GLU A 8 -7.77 -8.38 -5.08
N GLY A 9 -7.27 -8.39 -3.83
CA GLY A 9 -5.86 -8.23 -3.44
C GLY A 9 -4.96 -9.41 -3.77
N LYS A 10 -5.55 -10.55 -4.16
CA LYS A 10 -4.79 -11.76 -4.49
C LYS A 10 -4.14 -11.64 -5.86
N LEU A 11 -2.82 -11.81 -5.91
CA LEU A 11 -2.04 -11.83 -7.14
C LEU A 11 -2.06 -13.23 -7.77
N ASN A 12 -2.25 -13.33 -9.09
CA ASN A 12 -2.22 -14.61 -9.80
C ASN A 12 -0.82 -14.88 -10.34
N LEU A 13 0.10 -15.19 -9.42
CA LEU A 13 1.50 -15.43 -9.74
C LEU A 13 1.75 -16.91 -10.06
N ASN A 14 2.54 -17.16 -11.10
CA ASN A 14 3.01 -18.50 -11.43
C ASN A 14 4.42 -18.76 -10.85
N GLN A 15 4.93 -19.97 -11.06
CA GLN A 15 6.25 -20.36 -10.55
C GLN A 15 7.39 -19.47 -11.09
N ALA A 16 7.34 -19.06 -12.36
CA ALA A 16 8.35 -18.18 -12.94
C ALA A 16 8.32 -16.77 -12.34
N ASP A 17 7.14 -16.28 -11.94
CA ASP A 17 7.00 -15.01 -11.22
C ASP A 17 7.63 -15.11 -9.82
N LEU A 18 7.39 -16.21 -9.11
CA LEU A 18 7.99 -16.44 -7.79
C LEU A 18 9.52 -16.56 -7.88
N GLU A 19 10.04 -17.28 -8.87
CA GLU A 19 11.49 -17.34 -9.14
C GLU A 19 12.07 -15.98 -9.52
N TYR A 20 11.32 -15.18 -10.29
CA TYR A 20 11.70 -13.81 -10.60
C TYR A 20 11.84 -12.96 -9.33
N ALA A 21 10.82 -12.98 -8.47
CA ALA A 21 10.81 -12.25 -7.21
C ALA A 21 11.89 -12.76 -6.23
N GLN A 22 12.17 -14.07 -6.23
CA GLN A 22 13.20 -14.66 -5.38
C GLN A 22 14.58 -14.08 -5.68
N ARG A 23 14.92 -13.82 -6.95
CA ARG A 23 16.19 -13.18 -7.32
C ARG A 23 16.36 -11.78 -6.71
N TYR A 24 15.26 -11.04 -6.56
CA TYR A 24 15.28 -9.74 -5.86
C TYR A 24 15.57 -9.92 -4.38
N TYR A 25 14.84 -10.82 -3.72
CA TYR A 25 15.05 -11.13 -2.31
C TYR A 25 16.48 -11.62 -2.03
N ASP A 26 17.03 -12.48 -2.90
CA ASP A 26 18.38 -13.02 -2.76
C ASP A 26 19.45 -11.93 -2.85
N SER A 27 19.20 -10.88 -3.65
CA SER A 27 20.10 -9.72 -3.80
C SER A 27 20.13 -8.78 -2.59
N LEU A 28 19.19 -8.93 -1.64
CA LEU A 28 19.09 -8.06 -0.48
C LEU A 28 20.28 -8.24 0.48
N THR A 29 20.73 -7.12 1.05
CA THR A 29 21.76 -7.13 2.09
C THR A 29 21.24 -7.80 3.37
N PRO A 30 22.13 -8.28 4.26
CA PRO A 30 21.73 -8.78 5.57
C PRO A 30 20.88 -7.77 6.37
N ALA A 31 21.25 -6.48 6.34
CA ALA A 31 20.51 -5.42 7.00
C ALA A 31 19.09 -5.24 6.43
N SER A 32 18.93 -5.35 5.10
CA SER A 32 17.61 -5.31 4.45
C SER A 32 16.75 -6.50 4.86
N LYS A 33 17.34 -7.70 4.98
CA LYS A 33 16.62 -8.90 5.44
C LYS A 33 16.23 -8.80 6.92
N GLU A 34 17.08 -8.21 7.75
CA GLU A 34 16.74 -7.89 9.16
C GLU A 34 15.58 -6.90 9.25
N ALA A 35 15.55 -5.86 8.41
CA ALA A 35 14.42 -4.93 8.34
C ALA A 35 13.11 -5.63 7.97
N LEU A 36 13.14 -6.67 7.11
CA LEU A 36 11.97 -7.48 6.79
C LEU A 36 11.49 -8.33 7.96
N ILE A 37 12.40 -8.82 8.81
CA ILE A 37 12.04 -9.52 10.06
C ILE A 37 11.32 -8.56 11.01
N ASN A 38 11.87 -7.35 11.22
CA ASN A 38 11.24 -6.34 12.07
C ASN A 38 9.85 -5.94 11.54
N ARG A 39 9.73 -5.76 10.22
CA ARG A 39 8.45 -5.52 9.55
C ARG A 39 7.46 -6.66 9.80
N ALA A 40 7.87 -7.92 9.64
CA ALA A 40 7.01 -9.07 9.87
C ALA A 40 6.53 -9.14 11.33
N GLN A 41 7.37 -8.80 12.30
CA GLN A 41 6.99 -8.72 13.72
C GLN A 41 5.96 -7.63 14.00
N GLN A 42 6.07 -6.47 13.34
CA GLN A 42 5.09 -5.39 13.47
C GLN A 42 3.72 -5.79 12.94
N PHE A 43 3.67 -6.52 11.82
CA PHE A 43 2.40 -6.93 11.21
C PHE A 43 1.79 -8.19 11.84
N ALA A 44 2.61 -9.07 12.42
CA ALA A 44 2.17 -10.29 13.06
C ALA A 44 2.76 -10.43 14.49
N PRO A 45 2.41 -9.52 15.42
CA PRO A 45 3.05 -9.45 16.75
C PRO A 45 2.81 -10.70 17.61
N GLU A 46 1.75 -11.46 17.34
CA GLU A 46 1.42 -12.70 18.04
C GLU A 46 2.05 -13.94 17.39
N ALA A 47 2.68 -13.80 16.22
CA ALA A 47 3.26 -14.93 15.50
C ALA A 47 4.58 -15.41 16.14
N GLY A 48 4.75 -16.74 16.21
CA GLY A 48 6.00 -17.33 16.68
C GLY A 48 7.18 -17.06 15.73
N ALA A 49 8.41 -17.14 16.25
CA ALA A 49 9.63 -16.83 15.50
C ALA A 49 9.77 -17.57 14.15
N LYS A 50 9.27 -18.81 14.05
CA LYS A 50 9.26 -19.57 12.79
C LYS A 50 8.40 -18.91 11.71
N GLU A 51 7.22 -18.41 12.10
CA GLU A 51 6.30 -17.78 11.16
C GLU A 51 6.81 -16.38 10.77
N ILE A 52 7.35 -15.63 11.72
CA ILE A 52 8.06 -14.36 11.44
C ILE A 52 9.15 -14.56 10.41
N GLN A 53 9.99 -15.60 10.59
CA GLN A 53 11.07 -15.89 9.65
C GLN A 53 10.53 -16.31 8.27
N ARG A 54 9.42 -17.06 8.23
CA ARG A 54 8.75 -17.43 6.98
C ARG A 54 8.28 -16.17 6.25
N LEU A 55 7.48 -15.32 6.89
CA LEU A 55 6.95 -14.08 6.31
C LEU A 55 8.06 -13.13 5.83
N ALA A 56 9.13 -12.99 6.62
CA ALA A 56 10.25 -12.14 6.27
C ALA A 56 11.04 -12.66 5.04
N SER A 57 10.97 -13.96 4.77
CA SER A 57 11.69 -14.62 3.67
C SER A 57 10.85 -14.88 2.42
N LEU A 58 9.55 -14.52 2.44
CA LEU A 58 8.74 -14.59 1.24
C LEU A 58 9.28 -13.60 0.19
N PRO A 59 9.39 -14.00 -1.08
CA PRO A 59 9.87 -13.13 -2.14
C PRO A 59 8.83 -12.07 -2.54
N ILE A 60 7.57 -12.26 -2.16
CA ILE A 60 6.48 -11.30 -2.34
C ILE A 60 5.42 -11.54 -1.26
N ALA A 61 4.68 -10.50 -0.88
CA ALA A 61 3.58 -10.64 0.07
C ALA A 61 2.45 -11.48 -0.54
N GLU A 62 2.07 -12.57 0.14
CA GLU A 62 1.01 -13.49 -0.30
C GLU A 62 -0.36 -13.15 0.27
N GLN A 63 -0.40 -12.25 1.27
CA GLN A 63 -1.60 -11.96 2.05
C GLN A 63 -1.76 -10.46 2.24
N VAL A 64 -3.03 -10.03 2.21
CA VAL A 64 -3.43 -8.69 2.63
C VAL A 64 -3.12 -8.55 4.11
N GLN A 65 -2.39 -7.49 4.46
CA GLN A 65 -2.05 -7.21 5.86
C GLN A 65 -3.30 -6.73 6.61
N PRO A 66 -3.40 -6.99 7.92
CA PRO A 66 -4.51 -6.47 8.73
C PRO A 66 -4.67 -4.95 8.58
N LEU A 67 -5.92 -4.48 8.54
CA LEU A 67 -6.21 -3.05 8.59
C LEU A 67 -5.88 -2.51 9.99
N ILE A 68 -4.86 -1.66 10.06
CA ILE A 68 -4.44 -1.00 11.29
C ILE A 68 -4.59 0.51 11.08
N PHE A 69 -5.33 1.18 11.97
CA PHE A 69 -5.40 2.63 12.02
C PHE A 69 -4.29 3.16 12.92
N SER A 70 -3.48 4.08 12.39
CA SER A 70 -2.37 4.72 13.09
C SER A 70 -2.34 6.22 12.77
N GLU A 71 -1.91 7.04 13.72
CA GLU A 71 -1.60 8.46 13.50
C GLU A 71 -0.19 8.64 12.90
N GLU A 72 0.61 7.58 12.83
CA GLU A 72 1.92 7.61 12.19
C GLU A 72 1.76 7.84 10.69
N THR A 73 2.41 8.89 10.19
CA THR A 73 2.45 9.23 8.77
C THR A 73 3.82 8.91 8.19
N SER A 74 3.84 8.34 6.99
CA SER A 74 5.06 8.05 6.24
C SER A 74 4.78 8.22 4.75
N GLY A 75 5.76 8.72 4.01
CA GLY A 75 5.64 9.05 2.60
C GLY A 75 5.41 10.54 2.34
N SER A 76 5.66 10.96 1.11
CA SER A 76 5.48 12.33 0.62
C SER A 76 4.74 12.26 -0.71
N THR A 77 3.50 12.75 -0.72
CA THR A 77 2.57 12.68 -1.86
C THR A 77 1.61 13.87 -1.82
N ASP A 78 1.23 14.35 -3.00
CA ASP A 78 0.22 15.41 -3.19
C ASP A 78 -1.19 15.00 -2.73
N VAL A 79 -1.45 13.69 -2.66
CA VAL A 79 -2.69 13.13 -2.07
C VAL A 79 -2.88 13.59 -0.62
N GLY A 80 -1.79 13.91 0.09
CA GLY A 80 -1.84 14.49 1.43
C GLY A 80 -2.58 15.84 1.47
N ASP A 81 -2.45 16.67 0.43
CA ASP A 81 -3.18 17.94 0.33
C ASP A 81 -4.65 17.71 0.01
N VAL A 82 -4.94 16.76 -0.89
CA VAL A 82 -6.30 16.38 -1.28
C VAL A 82 -7.10 15.85 -0.09
N SER A 83 -6.45 15.09 0.81
CA SER A 83 -7.12 14.50 1.98
C SER A 83 -7.62 15.52 2.99
N TRP A 84 -7.10 16.75 2.99
CA TRP A 84 -7.68 17.84 3.77
C TRP A 84 -8.98 18.38 3.17
N VAL A 85 -9.17 18.23 1.87
CA VAL A 85 -10.31 18.84 1.14
C VAL A 85 -11.48 17.88 1.05
N CYS A 86 -11.24 16.59 0.88
CA CYS A 86 -12.29 15.57 0.78
C CYS A 86 -11.90 14.22 1.41
N PRO A 87 -12.90 13.39 1.79
CA PRO A 87 -12.65 12.03 2.21
C PRO A 87 -11.79 11.30 1.17
N THR A 88 -10.69 10.71 1.62
CA THR A 88 -9.68 10.13 0.75
C THR A 88 -9.30 8.75 1.28
N ALA A 89 -9.22 7.76 0.38
CA ALA A 89 -8.74 6.43 0.67
C ALA A 89 -7.65 6.05 -0.35
N GLN A 90 -6.69 5.24 0.08
CA GLN A 90 -5.60 4.73 -0.75
C GLN A 90 -5.45 3.23 -0.52
N VAL A 91 -4.93 2.55 -1.53
CA VAL A 91 -4.64 1.11 -1.48
C VAL A 91 -3.17 0.89 -1.85
N MET A 92 -2.49 0.05 -1.08
CA MET A 92 -1.15 -0.43 -1.40
C MET A 92 -1.24 -1.92 -1.75
N VAL A 93 -0.76 -2.27 -2.94
CA VAL A 93 -0.76 -3.65 -3.47
C VAL A 93 0.68 -4.07 -3.79
N GLY A 94 0.95 -5.37 -3.71
CA GLY A 94 2.25 -5.94 -4.05
C GLY A 94 2.57 -5.86 -5.55
N CYS A 95 2.97 -4.68 -6.03
CA CYS A 95 3.48 -4.51 -7.40
C CYS A 95 4.97 -4.85 -7.53
N GLU A 96 5.65 -5.08 -6.41
CA GLU A 96 7.10 -5.26 -6.34
C GLU A 96 7.47 -6.49 -5.49
N PRO A 97 8.58 -7.18 -5.81
CA PRO A 97 9.16 -8.15 -4.91
C PRO A 97 9.47 -7.56 -3.54
N GLN A 98 9.37 -8.38 -2.50
CA GLN A 98 9.58 -8.00 -1.12
C GLN A 98 11.01 -7.47 -0.89
N GLY A 99 11.10 -6.36 -0.16
CA GLY A 99 12.36 -5.71 0.19
C GLY A 99 12.98 -4.88 -0.94
N THR A 100 12.34 -4.78 -2.11
CA THR A 100 12.76 -3.86 -3.18
C THR A 100 12.71 -2.42 -2.64
N PRO A 101 13.83 -1.67 -2.60
CA PRO A 101 13.81 -0.31 -2.08
C PRO A 101 13.09 0.64 -3.04
N PRO A 102 12.18 1.51 -2.57
CA PRO A 102 11.63 2.56 -3.41
C PRO A 102 12.74 3.49 -3.91
N HIS A 103 12.54 4.08 -5.10
CA HIS A 103 13.53 4.95 -5.76
C HIS A 103 14.86 4.27 -6.14
N SER A 104 14.84 2.96 -6.40
CA SER A 104 16.03 2.19 -6.81
C SER A 104 15.96 1.68 -8.25
N TRP A 105 17.12 1.31 -8.82
CA TRP A 105 17.17 0.66 -10.14
C TRP A 105 16.51 -0.72 -10.14
N GLN A 106 16.50 -1.42 -9.00
CA GLN A 106 15.77 -2.66 -8.83
C GLN A 106 14.27 -2.43 -9.06
N TRP A 107 13.71 -1.38 -8.47
CA TRP A 107 12.30 -0.99 -8.66
C TRP A 107 12.01 -0.67 -10.13
N VAL A 108 12.89 0.09 -10.79
CA VAL A 108 12.77 0.38 -12.23
C VAL A 108 12.77 -0.90 -13.06
N ALA A 109 13.66 -1.85 -12.76
CA ALA A 109 13.77 -3.10 -13.50
C ALA A 109 12.51 -3.98 -13.37
N ASN A 110 11.77 -3.88 -12.26
CA ASN A 110 10.54 -4.64 -12.05
C ASN A 110 9.31 -4.03 -12.75
N GLY A 111 9.29 -2.74 -13.06
CA GLY A 111 8.08 -2.03 -13.49
C GLY A 111 7.38 -2.52 -14.78
N LYS A 112 7.94 -3.49 -15.50
CA LYS A 112 7.32 -4.17 -16.66
C LYS A 112 7.13 -5.68 -16.46
N SER A 113 7.37 -6.18 -15.26
CA SER A 113 7.24 -7.59 -14.92
C SER A 113 5.75 -7.98 -14.85
N ASN A 114 5.49 -9.28 -14.92
CA ASN A 114 4.15 -9.81 -14.71
C ASN A 114 3.64 -9.50 -13.28
N ILE A 115 4.54 -9.50 -12.28
CA ILE A 115 4.22 -9.13 -10.90
C ILE A 115 3.68 -7.70 -10.83
N ALA A 116 4.35 -6.75 -11.48
CA ALA A 116 3.92 -5.35 -11.51
C ALA A 116 2.53 -5.21 -12.15
N HIS A 117 2.26 -5.96 -13.22
CA HIS A 117 0.95 -5.94 -13.89
C HIS A 117 -0.15 -6.64 -13.08
N GLU A 118 0.12 -7.77 -12.43
CA GLU A 118 -0.85 -8.43 -11.53
C GLU A 118 -1.19 -7.51 -10.35
N GLY A 119 -0.19 -6.85 -9.77
CA GLY A 119 -0.39 -5.84 -8.73
C GLY A 119 -1.23 -4.65 -9.22
N LEU A 120 -0.94 -4.14 -10.42
CA LEU A 120 -1.72 -3.07 -11.05
C LEU A 120 -3.19 -3.46 -11.26
N LEU A 121 -3.44 -4.67 -11.77
CA LEU A 121 -4.81 -5.17 -11.98
C LEU A 121 -5.56 -5.33 -10.65
N SER A 122 -4.90 -5.89 -9.63
CA SER A 122 -5.45 -6.04 -8.29
C SER A 122 -5.81 -4.69 -7.65
N ALA A 123 -4.91 -3.70 -7.76
CA ALA A 123 -5.17 -2.33 -7.31
C ALA A 123 -6.35 -1.69 -8.06
N GLY A 124 -6.35 -1.81 -9.40
CA GLY A 124 -7.41 -1.26 -10.25
C GLY A 124 -8.79 -1.84 -9.93
N LYS A 125 -8.89 -3.17 -9.75
CA LYS A 125 -10.14 -3.83 -9.34
C LYS A 125 -10.59 -3.40 -7.94
N THR A 126 -9.67 -3.30 -6.99
CA THR A 126 -9.97 -2.82 -5.63
C THR A 126 -10.56 -1.40 -5.66
N ILE A 127 -9.97 -0.50 -6.45
CA ILE A 127 -10.45 0.87 -6.62
C ILE A 127 -11.82 0.88 -7.32
N ALA A 128 -11.99 0.10 -8.38
CA ALA A 128 -13.24 0.03 -9.13
C ALA A 128 -14.40 -0.52 -8.28
N ALA A 129 -14.18 -1.60 -7.53
CA ALA A 129 -15.16 -2.15 -6.60
C ALA A 129 -15.51 -1.14 -5.50
N THR A 130 -14.51 -0.42 -4.97
CA THR A 130 -14.78 0.64 -3.98
C THR A 130 -15.61 1.79 -4.57
N ALA A 131 -15.34 2.19 -5.81
CA ALA A 131 -16.13 3.22 -6.48
C ALA A 131 -17.56 2.73 -6.73
N TYR A 132 -17.74 1.46 -7.09
CA TYR A 132 -19.05 0.84 -7.24
C TYR A 132 -19.86 0.92 -5.94
N ASP A 133 -19.28 0.49 -4.81
CA ASP A 133 -19.94 0.55 -3.50
C ASP A 133 -20.38 1.99 -3.17
N LEU A 134 -19.50 2.98 -3.37
CA LEU A 134 -19.82 4.39 -3.12
C LEU A 134 -20.94 4.93 -4.02
N LEU A 135 -21.08 4.41 -5.24
CA LEU A 135 -22.12 4.81 -6.17
C LEU A 135 -23.47 4.13 -5.87
N THR A 136 -23.45 2.91 -5.33
CA THR A 136 -24.67 2.13 -5.04
C THR A 136 -25.18 2.30 -3.61
N GLU A 137 -24.32 2.71 -2.69
CA GLU A 137 -24.60 2.87 -1.26
C GLU A 137 -24.26 4.32 -0.81
N PRO A 138 -25.12 5.31 -1.14
CA PRO A 138 -24.84 6.73 -0.88
C PRO A 138 -24.62 7.08 0.60
N GLU A 139 -25.09 6.24 1.53
CA GLU A 139 -24.82 6.34 2.96
C GLU A 139 -23.33 6.23 3.29
N LEU A 140 -22.54 5.47 2.52
CA LEU A 140 -21.10 5.36 2.70
C LEU A 140 -20.42 6.72 2.46
N ILE A 141 -20.88 7.47 1.45
CA ILE A 141 -20.40 8.83 1.19
C ILE A 141 -20.77 9.76 2.35
N ALA A 142 -21.99 9.64 2.89
CA ALA A 142 -22.43 10.45 4.01
C ALA A 142 -21.58 10.18 5.27
N GLN A 143 -21.31 8.90 5.57
CA GLN A 143 -20.46 8.49 6.68
C GLN A 143 -19.03 8.99 6.51
N ALA A 144 -18.43 8.81 5.33
CA ALA A 144 -17.08 9.27 5.04
C ALA A 144 -16.93 10.80 5.20
N LYS A 145 -17.94 11.57 4.76
CA LYS A 145 -17.96 13.04 4.95
C LYS A 145 -18.10 13.42 6.42
N ALA A 146 -18.93 12.72 7.19
CA ALA A 146 -19.10 12.99 8.62
C ALA A 146 -17.82 12.68 9.40
N GLU A 147 -17.16 11.56 9.11
CA GLU A 147 -15.86 11.22 9.69
C GLU A 147 -14.80 12.27 9.33
N HIS A 148 -14.69 12.64 8.06
CA HIS A 148 -13.73 13.65 7.60
C HIS A 148 -13.90 14.99 8.32
N GLN A 149 -15.14 15.48 8.44
CA GLN A 149 -15.44 16.72 9.18
C GLN A 149 -15.06 16.62 10.66
N LYS A 150 -15.34 15.47 11.29
CA LYS A 150 -14.98 15.21 12.68
C LYS A 150 -13.45 15.21 12.87
N THR A 151 -12.71 14.56 11.98
CA THR A 151 -11.24 14.47 12.02
C THR A 151 -10.60 15.86 11.83
N LEU A 152 -11.10 16.67 10.90
CA LEU A 152 -10.60 18.03 10.70
C LEU A 152 -10.88 18.94 11.90
N ASN A 153 -11.99 18.71 12.61
CA ASN A 153 -12.39 19.48 13.79
C ASN A 153 -12.35 21.00 13.55
N GLY A 154 -12.81 21.45 12.38
CA GLY A 154 -12.81 22.86 11.96
C GLY A 154 -11.47 23.38 11.44
N THR A 155 -10.41 22.57 11.45
CA THR A 155 -9.12 22.91 10.81
C THR A 155 -9.29 22.90 9.30
N VAL A 156 -8.67 23.88 8.63
CA VAL A 156 -8.70 24.02 7.17
C VAL A 156 -7.29 23.87 6.62
N TYR A 157 -7.19 23.24 5.44
CA TYR A 157 -5.94 23.13 4.71
C TYR A 157 -5.27 24.49 4.52
N LYS A 158 -3.95 24.52 4.71
CA LYS A 158 -3.10 25.65 4.33
C LYS A 158 -1.90 25.10 3.57
N SER A 159 -1.80 25.48 2.29
CA SER A 159 -0.64 25.14 1.47
C SER A 159 0.64 25.63 2.13
N ALA A 160 1.63 24.73 2.23
CA ALA A 160 2.98 25.09 2.64
C ALA A 160 3.72 25.87 1.54
N ILE A 161 3.27 25.75 0.28
CA ILE A 161 3.77 26.52 -0.86
C ILE A 161 3.11 27.90 -0.82
N PRO A 162 3.89 29.00 -0.78
CA PRO A 162 3.34 30.36 -0.84
C PRO A 162 2.53 30.62 -2.10
N ALA A 163 1.48 31.44 -2.00
CA ALA A 163 0.54 31.68 -3.09
C ALA A 163 1.20 32.36 -4.32
N GLU A 164 2.30 33.06 -4.11
CA GLU A 164 3.09 33.71 -5.15
C GLU A 164 3.97 32.75 -5.97
N VAL A 165 4.17 31.52 -5.50
CA VAL A 165 5.00 30.52 -6.20
C VAL A 165 4.15 29.81 -7.25
N SER A 166 4.54 29.98 -8.52
CA SER A 166 3.96 29.25 -9.66
C SER A 166 4.92 28.16 -10.15
N PRO A 167 4.41 27.05 -10.73
CA PRO A 167 5.23 26.10 -11.47
C PRO A 167 6.05 26.83 -12.55
N LYS A 168 7.31 26.44 -12.73
CA LYS A 168 8.20 26.99 -13.76
C LYS A 168 8.05 26.24 -15.08
#